data_AF-A0A843DI56-F1
#
_entry.id   AF-A0A843DI56-F1
#
_cell.length_a   1.000
_cell.length_b   1.000
_cell.length_c   1.000
_cell.angle_alpha   90.00
_cell.angle_beta   90.00
_cell.angle_gamma   90.00
#
_symmetry.space_group_name_H-M   'P 1'
#
loop_
_entity.id
_entity.type
_entity.pdbx_description
1 polymer ?
#
loop_
_entity_poly.entity_id
_entity_poly.type
_entity_poly.pdbx_seq_one_letter_code
_entity_poly.pdbx_strand_id
1 'polypeptide(L)'
;MKLLRAVLVFALLCLAVSPGAAYMITEFCADGYAAGDGDEYFVLEGEGSLASWSVTDGEGTVSFPAGSGRTVVARSAELYYQIHQTYPDFEIIDSMPSVPEVILTKRFQLANSEDSLTLLQNGRAVQTVSWPADVDAGNGRIHRFADGVWDMRVFKIGQSDFAPQTFTAERVTLFVSPDCSHEVITDVIRDADESILLSMYEFTSVSLAEALAEAEHRGVAVTILMEGGPVGGISDSEKGVLNFLSRNGAEIFTIESEGNLPARYRYLHTKYLIADGEVTVVLSENFKDSGIPASGYGNRGWGAAVEDSGVAEYFAEVFA
;
A
#
# COMPACT_ATOMS: atom_id res chain seq x y z
N MET A 1 12.53 -61.97 22.05
CA MET A 1 12.69 -60.84 21.11
C MET A 1 11.34 -60.18 20.85
N LYS A 2 11.02 -59.10 21.56
CA LYS A 2 10.02 -58.10 21.16
C LYS A 2 10.59 -56.74 21.57
N LEU A 3 10.91 -55.91 20.57
CA LEU A 3 11.47 -54.57 20.74
C LEU A 3 10.39 -53.63 21.32
N LEU A 4 10.71 -52.95 22.42
CA LEU A 4 10.01 -51.75 22.86
C LEU A 4 10.54 -50.56 22.04
N ARG A 5 9.67 -49.87 21.29
CA ARG A 5 10.00 -48.57 20.67
C ARG A 5 9.76 -47.48 21.72
N ALA A 6 10.82 -46.80 22.14
CA ALA A 6 10.73 -45.58 22.94
C ALA A 6 10.31 -44.42 22.03
N VAL A 7 9.24 -43.71 22.42
CA VAL A 7 8.84 -42.44 21.84
C VAL A 7 9.64 -41.35 22.55
N LEU A 8 10.51 -40.64 21.81
CA LEU A 8 11.24 -39.49 22.30
C LEU A 8 10.30 -38.27 22.22
N VAL A 9 9.84 -37.78 23.37
CA VAL A 9 9.11 -36.50 23.45
C VAL A 9 10.16 -35.39 23.48
N PHE A 10 10.25 -34.61 22.40
CA PHE A 10 10.99 -33.35 22.40
C PHE A 10 10.18 -32.32 23.20
N ALA A 11 10.65 -31.99 24.40
CA ALA A 11 10.12 -30.86 25.16
C ALA A 11 10.68 -29.57 24.53
N LEU A 12 9.82 -28.79 23.87
CA LEU A 12 10.13 -27.41 23.49
C LEU A 12 10.30 -26.62 24.79
N LEU A 13 11.53 -26.17 25.07
CA LEU A 13 11.76 -25.15 26.09
C LEU A 13 11.20 -23.83 25.54
N CYS A 14 9.97 -23.48 25.91
CA CYS A 14 9.50 -22.11 25.80
C CYS A 14 10.23 -21.27 26.85
N LEU A 15 11.40 -20.75 26.47
CA LEU A 15 12.00 -19.63 27.18
C LEU A 15 11.09 -18.42 26.95
N ALA A 16 10.31 -18.07 27.97
CA ALA A 16 9.64 -16.80 28.06
C ALA A 16 10.73 -15.71 28.11
N VAL A 17 11.09 -15.18 26.95
CA VAL A 17 11.87 -13.95 26.84
C VAL A 17 10.93 -12.82 27.24
N SER A 18 11.20 -12.22 28.39
CA SER A 18 10.59 -10.94 28.77
C SER A 18 10.80 -9.92 27.64
N PRO A 19 9.78 -9.13 27.24
CA PRO A 19 9.88 -8.17 26.15
C PRO A 19 10.68 -6.95 26.62
N GLY A 20 12.00 -7.13 26.74
CA GLY A 20 12.93 -6.02 26.90
C GLY A 20 13.43 -5.64 25.52
N ALA A 21 13.01 -4.46 25.05
CA ALA A 21 13.52 -3.67 23.93
C ALA A 21 14.74 -4.27 23.18
N ALA A 22 14.48 -5.29 22.37
CA ALA A 22 15.45 -5.90 21.48
C ALA A 22 15.11 -5.45 20.06
N TYR A 23 16.13 -5.17 19.25
CA TYR A 23 15.91 -4.91 17.84
C TYR A 23 15.27 -6.12 17.16
N MET A 24 14.42 -5.83 16.17
CA MET A 24 13.82 -6.81 15.28
C MET A 24 13.97 -6.32 13.84
N ILE A 25 14.09 -7.26 12.90
CA ILE A 25 13.78 -7.04 11.50
C ILE A 25 12.26 -6.90 11.40
N THR A 26 11.79 -5.71 11.07
CA THR A 26 10.35 -5.40 10.98
C THR A 26 9.84 -5.36 9.55
N GLU A 27 10.72 -5.13 8.58
CA GLU A 27 10.35 -5.09 7.17
C GLU A 27 11.54 -5.50 6.28
N PHE A 28 11.29 -6.15 5.14
CA PHE A 28 12.30 -6.31 4.09
C PHE A 28 11.68 -6.55 2.71
N CYS A 29 12.47 -6.27 1.67
CA CYS A 29 12.20 -6.63 0.28
C CYS A 29 13.49 -7.17 -0.34
N ALA A 30 13.49 -8.44 -0.74
CA ALA A 30 14.66 -9.17 -1.22
C ALA A 30 14.72 -9.33 -2.75
N ASP A 31 13.71 -8.85 -3.46
CA ASP A 31 13.60 -8.92 -4.93
C ASP A 31 12.91 -7.62 -5.34
N GLY A 32 13.71 -6.58 -5.59
CA GLY A 32 13.24 -5.21 -5.79
C GLY A 32 12.82 -4.91 -7.24
N TYR A 33 12.37 -3.70 -7.53
CA TYR A 33 12.03 -3.27 -8.89
C TYR A 33 13.20 -2.67 -9.66
N ALA A 34 14.23 -2.18 -8.96
CA ALA A 34 15.39 -1.58 -9.60
C ALA A 34 16.26 -2.62 -10.30
N ALA A 35 16.98 -2.19 -11.34
CA ALA A 35 17.87 -3.07 -12.08
C ALA A 35 18.95 -3.67 -11.16
N GLY A 36 19.08 -5.00 -11.20
CA GLY A 36 20.03 -5.74 -10.35
C GLY A 36 19.67 -5.71 -8.86
N ASP A 37 18.42 -5.38 -8.54
CA ASP A 37 17.83 -5.39 -7.21
C ASP A 37 18.50 -4.38 -6.25
N GLY A 38 18.90 -3.23 -6.79
CA GLY A 38 19.56 -2.19 -6.00
C GLY A 38 18.69 -1.53 -4.93
N ASP A 39 17.37 -1.65 -5.06
CA ASP A 39 16.37 -1.21 -4.09
C ASP A 39 16.02 -2.30 -3.05
N GLU A 40 16.69 -3.46 -3.06
CA GLU A 40 16.63 -4.40 -1.94
C GLU A 40 16.92 -3.70 -0.63
N TYR A 41 16.13 -4.01 0.40
CA TYR A 41 16.29 -3.39 1.71
C TYR A 41 15.79 -4.27 2.83
N PHE A 42 16.23 -3.93 4.04
CA PHE A 42 15.61 -4.40 5.28
C PHE A 42 15.52 -3.24 6.27
N VAL A 43 14.61 -3.37 7.23
CA VAL A 43 14.35 -2.38 8.28
C VAL A 43 14.55 -3.04 9.63
N LEU A 44 15.33 -2.38 10.48
CA LEU A 44 15.48 -2.71 11.88
C LEU A 44 14.71 -1.71 12.73
N GLU A 45 13.96 -2.18 13.71
CA GLU A 45 13.33 -1.34 14.71
C GLU A 45 13.60 -1.87 16.12
N GLY A 46 13.92 -0.96 17.02
CA GLY A 46 14.26 -1.26 18.40
C GLY A 46 14.73 -0.01 19.13
N GLU A 47 15.07 -0.16 20.41
CA GLU A 47 15.60 0.93 21.23
C GLU A 47 17.11 0.76 21.47
N GLY A 48 17.79 1.88 21.71
CA GLY A 48 19.21 1.89 22.01
C GLY A 48 20.11 1.90 20.77
N SER A 49 21.38 1.60 20.96
CA SER A 49 22.40 1.66 19.90
C SER A 49 22.47 0.37 19.10
N LEU A 50 22.67 0.50 17.78
CA LEU A 50 22.95 -0.62 16.87
C LEU A 50 24.37 -1.21 16.99
N ALA A 51 25.25 -0.69 17.85
CA ALA A 51 26.66 -1.09 17.91
C ALA A 51 26.90 -2.58 18.21
N SER A 52 25.98 -3.24 18.92
CA SER A 52 26.05 -4.68 19.21
C SER A 52 25.26 -5.55 18.23
N TRP A 53 24.68 -4.96 17.19
CA TRP A 53 23.75 -5.60 16.27
C TRP A 53 24.36 -5.74 14.88
N SER A 54 24.01 -6.84 14.22
CA SER A 54 24.43 -7.11 12.84
C SER A 54 23.41 -8.00 12.15
N VAL A 55 23.34 -7.95 10.82
CA VAL A 55 22.45 -8.78 10.00
C VAL A 55 23.28 -9.62 9.05
N THR A 56 22.92 -10.89 8.87
CA THR A 56 23.60 -11.82 7.96
C THR A 56 22.60 -12.53 7.06
N ASP A 57 22.96 -12.72 5.79
CA ASP A 57 22.27 -13.60 4.83
C ASP A 57 22.72 -15.07 4.95
N GLY A 58 23.94 -15.27 5.46
CA GLY A 58 24.60 -16.57 5.61
C GLY A 58 26.00 -16.56 5.00
N GLU A 59 26.21 -15.69 4.01
CA GLU A 59 27.43 -15.49 3.25
C GLU A 59 28.25 -14.32 3.78
N GLY A 60 27.58 -13.21 4.09
CA GLY A 60 28.14 -11.96 4.56
C GLY A 60 27.40 -11.39 5.76
N THR A 61 27.94 -10.32 6.31
CA THR A 61 27.38 -9.69 7.51
C THR A 61 27.50 -8.18 7.41
N VAL A 62 26.40 -7.51 7.71
CA VAL A 62 26.27 -6.06 7.80
C VAL A 62 26.26 -5.67 9.28
N SER A 63 27.11 -4.71 9.67
CA SER A 63 27.14 -4.09 10.99
C SER A 63 27.10 -2.58 10.87
N PHE A 64 26.82 -1.86 11.96
CA PHE A 64 26.47 -0.43 11.89
C PHE A 64 27.54 0.45 12.54
N PRO A 65 28.01 1.53 11.88
CA PRO A 65 28.96 2.46 12.48
C PRO A 65 28.32 3.31 13.60
N ALA A 66 27.03 3.61 13.46
CA ALA A 66 26.17 4.30 14.41
C ALA A 66 24.71 3.94 14.10
N GLY A 67 23.75 4.48 14.86
CA GLY A 67 22.32 4.28 14.60
C GLY A 67 21.55 3.84 15.84
N SER A 68 20.28 4.20 15.85
CA SER A 68 19.32 3.92 16.93
C SER A 68 17.89 4.07 16.39
N GLY A 69 16.90 3.47 17.05
CA GLY A 69 15.50 3.55 16.60
C GLY A 69 15.26 2.74 15.33
N ARG A 70 14.34 3.22 14.48
CA ARG A 70 14.08 2.67 13.15
C ARG A 70 15.25 2.96 12.23
N THR A 71 15.72 1.95 11.50
CA THR A 71 16.87 2.07 10.59
C THR A 71 16.61 1.26 9.32
N VAL A 72 16.57 1.95 8.18
CA VAL A 72 16.42 1.38 6.85
C VAL A 72 17.81 1.18 6.24
N VAL A 73 18.09 -0.03 5.79
CA VAL A 73 19.33 -0.38 5.11
C VAL A 73 18.98 -0.86 3.72
N ALA A 74 19.40 -0.13 2.70
CA ALA A 74 19.21 -0.55 1.33
C ALA A 74 20.52 -1.04 0.73
N ARG A 75 20.43 -1.80 -0.36
CA ARG A 75 21.61 -2.21 -1.11
C ARG A 75 22.32 -1.01 -1.72
N SER A 76 21.62 -0.21 -2.51
CA SER A 76 22.08 1.06 -3.09
C SER A 76 21.11 2.18 -2.73
N ALA A 77 21.60 3.26 -2.11
CA ALA A 77 20.76 4.41 -1.81
C ALA A 77 20.23 5.13 -3.06
N GLU A 78 21.03 5.21 -4.14
CA GLU A 78 20.61 5.82 -5.39
C GLU A 78 19.41 5.09 -6.00
N LEU A 79 19.49 3.77 -6.13
CA LEU A 79 18.42 2.96 -6.72
C LEU A 79 17.23 2.84 -5.78
N TYR A 80 17.45 2.75 -4.46
CA TYR A 80 16.38 2.81 -3.48
C TYR A 80 15.57 4.11 -3.59
N TYR A 81 16.24 5.28 -3.71
CA TYR A 81 15.55 6.56 -3.87
C TYR A 81 14.68 6.61 -5.13
N GLN A 82 15.15 6.03 -6.25
CA GLN A 82 14.36 5.99 -7.49
C GLN A 82 13.01 5.28 -7.32
N ILE A 83 12.97 4.22 -6.51
CA ILE A 83 11.77 3.41 -6.29
C ILE A 83 10.93 3.97 -5.12
N HIS A 84 11.57 4.32 -4.02
CA HIS A 84 10.91 4.65 -2.75
C HIS A 84 10.74 6.16 -2.51
N GLN A 85 11.35 7.01 -3.34
CA GLN A 85 11.31 8.48 -3.26
C GLN A 85 11.78 9.03 -1.89
N THR A 86 12.59 8.25 -1.17
CA THR A 86 13.26 8.62 0.08
C THR A 86 14.61 7.92 0.14
N TYR A 87 15.57 8.49 0.86
CA TYR A 87 16.86 7.84 1.08
C TYR A 87 16.78 6.86 2.27
N PRO A 88 17.51 5.74 2.22
CA PRO A 88 17.68 4.87 3.38
C PRO A 88 18.63 5.53 4.41
N ASP A 89 18.64 4.99 5.63
CA ASP A 89 19.58 5.45 6.67
C ASP A 89 21.01 4.99 6.38
N PHE A 90 21.16 3.81 5.78
CA PHE A 90 22.45 3.27 5.33
C PHE A 90 22.37 2.59 3.97
N GLU A 91 23.50 2.50 3.29
CA GLU A 91 23.69 1.69 2.09
C GLU A 91 24.76 0.60 2.24
N ILE A 92 24.64 -0.46 1.44
CA ILE A 92 25.59 -1.60 1.42
C ILE A 92 26.68 -1.40 0.36
N ILE A 93 26.34 -0.79 -0.78
CA ILE A 93 27.29 -0.40 -1.81
C ILE A 93 27.34 1.13 -1.90
N ASP A 94 28.54 1.69 -1.95
CA ASP A 94 28.76 3.14 -2.14
C ASP A 94 28.13 3.60 -3.46
N SER A 95 26.97 4.27 -3.34
CA SER A 95 26.21 4.80 -4.48
C SER A 95 25.75 6.23 -4.26
N MET A 96 25.68 6.70 -3.01
CA MET A 96 25.26 8.05 -2.69
C MET A 96 26.11 8.65 -1.57
N PRO A 97 27.02 9.62 -1.85
CA PRO A 97 27.91 10.19 -0.84
C PRO A 97 27.26 10.83 0.41
N SER A 98 25.96 11.15 0.35
CA SER A 98 25.22 11.67 1.50
C SER A 98 24.62 10.59 2.42
N VAL A 99 24.62 9.33 1.99
CA VAL A 99 24.13 8.19 2.77
C VAL A 99 25.34 7.42 3.30
N PRO A 100 25.44 7.16 4.61
CA PRO A 100 26.55 6.43 5.18
C PRO A 100 26.52 4.95 4.77
N GLU A 101 27.70 4.38 4.53
CA GLU A 101 27.86 2.95 4.31
C GLU A 101 27.77 2.17 5.63
N VAL A 102 27.22 0.96 5.54
CA VAL A 102 27.36 -0.04 6.61
C VAL A 102 28.79 -0.62 6.66
N ILE A 103 29.13 -1.25 7.78
CA ILE A 103 30.36 -2.02 7.92
C ILE A 103 30.11 -3.43 7.40
N LEU A 104 30.68 -3.75 6.23
CA LEU A 104 30.48 -5.02 5.55
C LEU A 104 31.59 -6.04 5.85
N THR A 105 31.20 -7.28 6.16
CA THR A 105 32.09 -8.45 6.22
C THR A 105 31.67 -9.46 5.16
N LYS A 106 32.56 -9.76 4.20
CA LYS A 106 32.27 -10.57 3.00
C LYS A 106 31.13 -9.98 2.15
N ARG A 107 30.64 -10.72 1.15
CA ARG A 107 29.53 -10.28 0.29
C ARG A 107 28.22 -10.56 1.01
N PHE A 108 27.40 -9.52 1.18
CA PHE A 108 26.01 -9.61 1.62
C PHE A 108 25.11 -9.26 0.44
N GLN A 109 24.26 -10.19 0.03
CA GLN A 109 23.32 -9.98 -1.07
C GLN A 109 22.16 -10.97 -0.96
N LEU A 110 20.94 -10.44 -0.96
CA LEU A 110 19.74 -11.25 -0.86
C LEU A 110 19.47 -11.94 -2.20
N ALA A 111 19.18 -13.24 -2.17
CA ALA A 111 18.78 -13.97 -3.37
C ALA A 111 17.27 -13.90 -3.59
N ASN A 112 16.82 -13.63 -4.82
CA ASN A 112 15.42 -13.35 -5.12
C ASN A 112 14.47 -14.52 -4.83
N SER A 113 14.93 -15.77 -4.95
CA SER A 113 14.05 -16.96 -4.90
C SER A 113 14.13 -17.78 -3.62
N GLU A 114 15.31 -17.90 -3.00
CA GLU A 114 15.52 -18.69 -1.79
C GLU A 114 16.73 -18.17 -1.02
N ASP A 115 16.50 -17.68 0.19
CA ASP A 115 17.53 -17.15 1.08
C ASP A 115 17.01 -16.97 2.52
N SER A 116 17.84 -16.38 3.40
CA SER A 116 17.46 -16.00 4.74
C SER A 116 18.04 -14.66 5.18
N LEU A 117 17.40 -14.03 6.17
CA LEU A 117 17.93 -12.90 6.92
C LEU A 117 17.96 -13.28 8.40
N THR A 118 19.13 -13.13 9.03
CA THR A 118 19.30 -13.37 10.46
C THR A 118 19.84 -12.14 11.17
N LEU A 119 19.07 -11.64 12.14
CA LEU A 119 19.49 -10.62 13.08
C LEU A 119 20.30 -11.24 14.21
N LEU A 120 21.47 -10.65 14.47
CA LEU A 120 22.40 -11.08 15.50
C LEU A 120 22.59 -9.97 16.54
N GLN A 121 22.63 -10.34 17.81
CA GLN A 121 23.11 -9.48 18.90
C GLN A 121 24.37 -10.10 19.51
N ASN A 122 25.49 -9.39 19.49
CA ASN A 122 26.79 -9.89 19.93
C ASN A 122 27.14 -11.26 19.29
N GLY A 123 26.81 -11.43 18.01
CA GLY A 123 27.03 -12.66 17.24
C GLY A 123 26.07 -13.82 17.55
N ARG A 124 25.05 -13.63 18.40
CA ARG A 124 24.01 -14.63 18.67
C ARG A 124 22.75 -14.30 17.90
N ALA A 125 22.16 -15.29 17.23
CA ALA A 125 20.89 -15.13 16.52
C ALA A 125 19.75 -14.77 17.48
N VAL A 126 19.02 -13.73 17.11
CA VAL A 126 17.83 -13.21 17.83
C VAL A 126 16.57 -13.47 17.01
N GLN A 127 16.63 -13.24 15.70
CA GLN A 127 15.52 -13.43 14.77
C GLN A 127 16.08 -13.93 13.45
N THR A 128 15.37 -14.87 12.83
CA THR A 128 15.64 -15.34 11.47
C THR A 128 14.33 -15.36 10.70
N VAL A 129 14.39 -15.01 9.42
CA VAL A 129 13.32 -15.20 8.45
C VAL A 129 13.92 -15.74 7.18
N SER A 130 13.27 -16.72 6.57
CA SER A 130 13.69 -17.32 5.31
C SER A 130 12.57 -17.29 4.29
N TRP A 131 12.92 -17.23 3.01
CA TRP A 131 11.99 -17.42 1.90
C TRP A 131 12.50 -18.54 0.99
N PRO A 132 11.62 -19.36 0.40
CA PRO A 132 10.16 -19.35 0.53
C PRO A 132 9.65 -20.05 1.81
N ALA A 133 10.53 -20.39 2.76
CA ALA A 133 10.19 -21.26 3.89
C ALA A 133 9.23 -20.61 4.90
N ASP A 134 9.48 -19.37 5.31
CA ASP A 134 8.66 -18.64 6.28
C ASP A 134 7.73 -17.63 5.60
N VAL A 135 8.20 -17.01 4.51
CA VAL A 135 7.44 -16.04 3.71
C VAL A 135 7.63 -16.31 2.21
N ASP A 136 6.67 -15.89 1.39
CA ASP A 136 6.73 -16.12 -0.06
C ASP A 136 7.80 -15.25 -0.76
N ALA A 137 8.60 -15.85 -1.63
CA ALA A 137 9.47 -15.10 -2.52
C ALA A 137 8.71 -14.34 -3.64
N GLY A 138 9.32 -13.26 -4.16
CA GLY A 138 8.97 -12.69 -5.45
C GLY A 138 9.06 -11.17 -5.57
N ASN A 139 9.02 -10.71 -6.81
CA ASN A 139 9.36 -9.35 -7.18
C ASN A 139 8.47 -8.26 -6.57
N GLY A 140 9.12 -7.25 -5.98
CA GLY A 140 8.59 -6.14 -5.21
C GLY A 140 7.74 -6.55 -4.02
N ARG A 141 7.92 -7.76 -3.48
CA ARG A 141 7.19 -8.20 -2.28
C ARG A 141 7.83 -7.60 -1.04
N ILE A 142 7.01 -6.91 -0.26
CA ILE A 142 7.40 -6.43 1.06
C ILE A 142 6.88 -7.43 2.09
N HIS A 143 7.75 -7.82 3.01
CA HIS A 143 7.42 -8.64 4.16
C HIS A 143 7.45 -7.79 5.40
N ARG A 144 6.41 -7.88 6.24
CA ARG A 144 6.29 -7.12 7.49
C ARG A 144 6.18 -8.05 8.68
N PHE A 145 6.83 -7.68 9.77
CA PHE A 145 6.78 -8.39 11.04
C PHE A 145 6.16 -7.48 12.10
N ALA A 146 5.03 -7.91 12.65
CA ALA A 146 4.31 -7.21 13.71
C ALA A 146 3.70 -8.23 14.67
N ASP A 147 3.56 -7.85 15.94
CA ASP A 147 2.94 -8.70 16.98
C ASP A 147 3.52 -10.12 17.08
N GLY A 148 4.81 -10.28 16.78
CA GLY A 148 5.52 -11.56 16.88
C GLY A 148 5.34 -12.49 15.68
N VAL A 149 4.67 -12.05 14.61
CA VAL A 149 4.40 -12.85 13.42
C VAL A 149 4.72 -12.09 12.13
N TRP A 150 5.13 -12.82 11.09
CA TRP A 150 5.21 -12.27 9.74
C TRP A 150 3.80 -12.19 9.14
N ASP A 151 3.47 -11.04 8.58
CA ASP A 151 2.21 -10.84 7.89
C ASP A 151 2.24 -11.64 6.57
N MET A 152 1.26 -12.53 6.41
CA MET A 152 1.13 -13.39 5.23
C MET A 152 0.48 -12.66 4.05
N ARG A 153 0.03 -11.42 4.22
CA ARG A 153 -0.44 -10.57 3.13
C ARG A 153 0.72 -10.27 2.18
N VAL A 154 0.42 -10.29 0.88
CA VAL A 154 1.38 -9.85 -0.14
C VAL A 154 1.31 -8.33 -0.22
N PHE A 155 2.30 -7.65 0.36
CA PHE A 155 2.47 -6.21 0.17
C PHE A 155 3.35 -5.94 -1.04
N LYS A 156 3.07 -4.82 -1.72
CA LYS A 156 3.89 -4.31 -2.82
C LYS A 156 4.49 -2.96 -2.47
N ILE A 157 5.63 -2.63 -3.08
CA ILE A 157 6.23 -1.31 -2.93
C ILE A 157 5.25 -0.23 -3.40
N GLY A 158 5.14 0.82 -2.58
CA GLY A 158 4.20 1.93 -2.77
C GLY A 158 2.80 1.65 -2.23
N GLN A 159 2.41 0.41 -1.94
CA GLN A 159 1.07 0.09 -1.45
C GLN A 159 0.77 0.83 -0.14
N SER A 160 -0.39 1.48 -0.05
CA SER A 160 -0.78 2.15 1.19
C SER A 160 -1.10 1.14 2.30
N ASP A 161 -0.86 1.52 3.56
CA ASP A 161 -1.10 0.68 4.74
C ASP A 161 -2.05 1.37 5.73
N PHE A 162 -3.33 1.36 5.38
CA PHE A 162 -4.39 1.88 6.23
C PHE A 162 -5.03 0.76 7.04
N ALA A 163 -5.09 0.94 8.36
CA ALA A 163 -5.89 0.08 9.22
C ALA A 163 -7.38 0.47 9.12
N PRO A 164 -8.31 -0.49 9.07
CA PRO A 164 -9.72 -0.18 9.12
C PRO A 164 -10.07 0.58 10.40
N GLN A 165 -10.84 1.66 10.25
CA GLN A 165 -11.34 2.45 11.38
C GLN A 165 -12.84 2.27 11.58
N THR A 166 -13.32 2.57 12.79
CA THR A 166 -14.74 2.50 13.16
C THR A 166 -15.22 3.87 13.62
N PHE A 167 -16.31 4.33 13.01
CA PHE A 167 -16.90 5.64 13.26
C PHE A 167 -18.35 5.49 13.73
N THR A 168 -18.86 6.50 14.43
CA THR A 168 -20.29 6.67 14.69
C THR A 168 -20.77 7.86 13.87
N ALA A 169 -21.25 7.59 12.66
CA ALA A 169 -21.67 8.64 11.74
C ALA A 169 -22.88 9.42 12.25
N GLU A 170 -22.95 10.71 11.91
CA GLU A 170 -24.09 11.56 12.25
C GLU A 170 -25.34 11.13 11.48
N ARG A 171 -25.17 10.83 10.19
CA ARG A 171 -26.24 10.37 9.32
C ARG A 171 -25.70 9.46 8.21
N VAL A 172 -26.50 8.45 7.87
CA VAL A 172 -26.21 7.53 6.77
C VAL A 172 -27.44 7.38 5.90
N THR A 173 -27.30 7.72 4.62
CA THR A 173 -28.32 7.49 3.59
C THR A 173 -27.92 6.27 2.77
N LEU A 174 -28.69 5.19 2.90
CA LEU A 174 -28.49 3.97 2.12
C LEU A 174 -29.26 4.07 0.80
N PHE A 175 -28.65 3.61 -0.29
CA PHE A 175 -29.27 3.63 -1.61
C PHE A 175 -28.97 2.36 -2.41
N VAL A 176 -29.78 2.12 -3.43
CA VAL A 176 -29.62 0.99 -4.35
C VAL A 176 -29.74 1.45 -5.80
N SER A 177 -28.98 0.78 -6.66
CA SER A 177 -29.08 0.92 -8.11
C SER A 177 -29.94 -0.22 -8.67
N PRO A 178 -30.82 0.04 -9.65
CA PRO A 178 -30.99 1.31 -10.36
C PRO A 178 -32.05 2.24 -9.75
N ASP A 179 -32.64 1.88 -8.59
CA ASP A 179 -33.85 2.50 -8.06
C ASP A 179 -33.68 3.98 -7.68
N CYS A 180 -32.61 4.32 -6.95
CA CYS A 180 -32.37 5.70 -6.47
C CYS A 180 -30.91 6.15 -6.50
N SER A 181 -29.97 5.31 -6.92
CA SER A 181 -28.54 5.61 -6.86
C SER A 181 -28.12 6.85 -7.65
N HIS A 182 -28.73 7.09 -8.82
CA HIS A 182 -28.39 8.25 -9.64
C HIS A 182 -28.79 9.57 -8.98
N GLU A 183 -29.98 9.63 -8.40
CA GLU A 183 -30.47 10.80 -7.67
C GLU A 183 -29.55 11.10 -6.48
N VAL A 184 -29.32 10.11 -5.61
CA VAL A 184 -28.49 10.30 -4.41
C VAL A 184 -27.06 10.77 -4.74
N ILE A 185 -26.42 10.17 -5.74
CA ILE A 185 -25.05 10.57 -6.12
C ILE A 185 -25.03 11.97 -6.73
N THR A 186 -26.00 12.30 -7.57
CA THR A 186 -26.06 13.61 -8.22
C THR A 186 -26.38 14.71 -7.22
N ASP A 187 -27.21 14.43 -6.21
CA ASP A 187 -27.51 15.38 -5.14
C ASP A 187 -26.26 15.68 -4.30
N VAL A 188 -25.47 14.67 -3.92
CA VAL A 188 -24.18 14.89 -3.25
C VAL A 188 -23.23 15.77 -4.09
N ILE A 189 -23.17 15.56 -5.41
CA ILE A 189 -22.33 16.38 -6.30
C ILE A 189 -22.87 17.82 -6.44
N ARG A 190 -24.20 17.99 -6.44
CA ARG A 190 -24.85 19.30 -6.58
C ARG A 190 -24.74 20.12 -5.29
N ASP A 191 -24.83 19.46 -4.16
CA ASP A 191 -24.78 20.09 -2.84
C ASP A 191 -23.35 20.42 -2.40
N ALA A 192 -22.32 19.87 -3.06
CA ALA A 192 -20.92 20.23 -2.80
C ALA A 192 -20.63 21.70 -3.16
N ASP A 193 -19.88 22.37 -2.28
CA ASP A 193 -19.57 23.81 -2.33
C ASP A 193 -18.07 24.11 -2.46
N GLU A 194 -17.17 23.24 -2.02
CA GLU A 194 -15.72 23.49 -1.96
C GLU A 194 -14.90 22.50 -2.78
N SER A 195 -15.09 21.19 -2.57
CA SER A 195 -14.28 20.16 -3.24
C SER A 195 -14.98 18.81 -3.39
N ILE A 196 -14.59 18.08 -4.43
CA ILE A 196 -14.98 16.70 -4.67
C ILE A 196 -13.73 15.86 -4.97
N LEU A 197 -13.50 14.81 -4.19
CA LEU A 197 -12.52 13.77 -4.49
C LEU A 197 -13.26 12.51 -4.96
N LEU A 198 -12.93 11.99 -6.13
CA LEU A 198 -13.58 10.82 -6.73
C LEU A 198 -12.57 9.73 -7.06
N SER A 199 -12.66 8.57 -6.40
CA SER A 199 -11.88 7.39 -6.76
C SER A 199 -12.76 6.37 -7.46
N MET A 200 -12.40 6.00 -8.69
CA MET A 200 -13.28 5.19 -9.54
C MET A 200 -12.53 4.22 -10.44
N TYR A 201 -13.01 2.98 -10.52
CA TYR A 201 -12.44 1.96 -11.40
C TYR A 201 -12.83 2.14 -12.88
N GLU A 202 -14.08 2.49 -13.17
CA GLU A 202 -14.53 2.81 -14.54
C GLU A 202 -15.53 3.97 -14.51
N PHE A 203 -15.41 4.90 -15.46
CA PHE A 203 -16.25 6.07 -15.57
C PHE A 203 -16.64 6.36 -17.02
N THR A 204 -17.88 5.99 -17.39
CA THR A 204 -18.43 6.23 -18.74
C THR A 204 -19.77 6.98 -18.73
N SER A 205 -20.33 7.31 -17.56
CA SER A 205 -21.64 7.96 -17.48
C SER A 205 -21.55 9.45 -17.82
N VAL A 206 -22.27 9.86 -18.87
CA VAL A 206 -22.28 11.27 -19.31
C VAL A 206 -23.00 12.16 -18.30
N SER A 207 -24.11 11.70 -17.72
CA SER A 207 -24.89 12.52 -16.78
C SER A 207 -24.12 12.82 -15.49
N LEU A 208 -23.38 11.85 -14.94
CA LEU A 208 -22.53 12.09 -13.78
C LEU A 208 -21.33 12.99 -14.13
N ALA A 209 -20.79 12.88 -15.34
CA ALA A 209 -19.72 13.76 -15.80
C ALA A 209 -20.21 15.21 -15.97
N GLU A 210 -21.42 15.42 -16.48
CA GLU A 210 -22.06 16.73 -16.56
C GLU A 210 -22.27 17.33 -15.17
N ALA A 211 -22.74 16.55 -14.20
CA ALA A 211 -22.91 17.01 -12.82
C ALA A 211 -21.60 17.49 -12.17
N LEU A 212 -20.50 16.75 -12.39
CA LEU A 212 -19.16 17.15 -11.89
C LEU A 212 -18.65 18.41 -12.61
N ALA A 213 -18.83 18.51 -13.94
CA ALA A 213 -18.47 19.72 -14.68
C ALA A 213 -19.29 20.94 -14.25
N GLU A 214 -20.57 20.75 -13.89
CA GLU A 214 -21.39 21.80 -13.29
C GLU A 214 -20.86 22.21 -11.91
N ALA A 215 -20.33 21.29 -11.11
CA ALA A 215 -19.67 21.62 -9.84
C ALA A 215 -18.41 22.47 -10.06
N GLU A 216 -17.55 22.09 -11.00
CA GLU A 216 -16.40 22.90 -11.43
C GLU A 216 -16.82 24.33 -11.86
N HIS A 217 -17.90 24.45 -12.64
CA HIS A 217 -18.42 25.76 -13.04
C HIS A 217 -18.96 26.60 -11.88
N ARG A 218 -19.37 25.98 -10.76
CA ARG A 218 -19.72 26.69 -9.52
C ARG A 218 -18.49 27.09 -8.70
N GLY A 219 -17.31 26.58 -9.03
CA GLY A 219 -16.05 26.83 -8.31
C GLY A 219 -15.63 25.72 -7.35
N VAL A 220 -16.28 24.56 -7.39
CA VAL A 220 -15.93 23.37 -6.61
C VAL A 220 -14.72 22.70 -7.26
N ALA A 221 -13.66 22.43 -6.50
CA ALA A 221 -12.47 21.75 -7.02
C ALA A 221 -12.73 20.23 -7.15
N VAL A 222 -12.68 19.69 -8.37
CA VAL A 222 -12.91 18.25 -8.62
C VAL A 222 -11.59 17.55 -8.94
N THR A 223 -11.22 16.58 -8.11
CA THR A 223 -10.05 15.71 -8.32
C THR A 223 -10.49 14.26 -8.47
N ILE A 224 -10.08 13.62 -9.56
CA ILE A 224 -10.50 12.27 -9.94
C ILE A 224 -9.29 11.35 -10.03
N LEU A 225 -9.35 10.23 -9.31
CA LEU A 225 -8.37 9.15 -9.35
C LEU A 225 -8.97 7.92 -10.02
N MET A 226 -8.43 7.56 -11.19
CA MET A 226 -8.91 6.48 -12.05
C MET A 226 -7.97 5.27 -12.04
N GLU A 227 -8.51 4.09 -12.33
CA GLU A 227 -7.71 2.94 -12.77
C GLU A 227 -7.16 3.20 -14.19
N GLY A 228 -5.84 3.09 -14.38
CA GLY A 228 -5.22 3.31 -15.71
C GLY A 228 -5.16 2.07 -16.61
N GLY A 229 -5.40 0.88 -16.06
CA GLY A 229 -5.40 -0.39 -16.81
C GLY A 229 -6.54 -1.33 -16.41
N PRO A 230 -7.82 -0.93 -16.51
CA PRO A 230 -8.93 -1.80 -16.13
C PRO A 230 -8.99 -3.04 -17.02
N VAL A 231 -9.68 -4.09 -16.57
CA VAL A 231 -9.82 -5.33 -17.33
C VAL A 231 -10.54 -5.03 -18.64
N GLY A 232 -9.87 -5.29 -19.76
CA GLY A 232 -10.38 -4.94 -21.10
C GLY A 232 -9.88 -3.60 -21.64
N GLY A 233 -9.14 -2.83 -20.84
CA GLY A 233 -8.55 -1.54 -21.19
C GLY A 233 -9.52 -0.37 -21.09
N ILE A 234 -8.97 0.85 -21.16
CA ILE A 234 -9.74 2.11 -21.12
C ILE A 234 -10.53 2.26 -22.43
N SER A 235 -11.87 2.30 -22.31
CA SER A 235 -12.78 2.45 -23.45
C SER A 235 -12.74 3.86 -24.07
N ASP A 236 -13.13 4.01 -25.33
CA ASP A 236 -13.21 5.35 -25.96
C ASP A 236 -14.26 6.24 -25.31
N SER A 237 -15.34 5.66 -24.78
CA SER A 237 -16.35 6.38 -24.01
C SER A 237 -15.77 6.96 -22.71
N GLU A 238 -14.95 6.18 -22.00
CA GLU A 238 -14.26 6.62 -20.79
C GLU A 238 -13.26 7.74 -21.11
N LYS A 239 -12.43 7.58 -22.15
CA LYS A 239 -11.54 8.65 -22.63
C LYS A 239 -12.32 9.91 -22.97
N GLY A 240 -13.50 9.77 -23.58
CA GLY A 240 -14.38 10.89 -23.90
C GLY A 240 -14.86 11.64 -22.66
N VAL A 241 -15.33 10.90 -21.65
CA VAL A 241 -15.78 11.45 -20.35
C VAL A 241 -14.64 12.13 -19.61
N LEU A 242 -13.48 11.47 -19.47
CA LEU A 242 -12.32 12.05 -18.78
C LEU A 242 -11.78 13.29 -19.52
N ASN A 243 -11.71 13.25 -20.85
CA ASN A 243 -11.33 14.43 -21.63
C ASN A 243 -12.35 15.58 -21.51
N PHE A 244 -13.65 15.27 -21.41
CA PHE A 244 -14.67 16.29 -21.15
C PHE A 244 -14.46 16.92 -19.77
N LEU A 245 -14.28 16.12 -18.72
CA LEU A 245 -14.06 16.61 -17.35
C LEU A 245 -12.79 17.46 -17.23
N SER A 246 -11.67 16.97 -17.78
CA SER A 246 -10.40 17.71 -17.79
C SER A 246 -10.52 19.06 -18.51
N ARG A 247 -11.28 19.14 -19.60
CA ARG A 247 -11.52 20.40 -20.32
C ARG A 247 -12.42 21.39 -19.57
N ASN A 248 -13.17 20.93 -18.57
CA ASN A 248 -14.02 21.76 -17.73
C ASN A 248 -13.38 22.11 -16.37
N GLY A 249 -12.16 21.67 -16.09
CA GLY A 249 -11.39 22.09 -14.91
C GLY A 249 -10.92 20.95 -14.01
N ALA A 250 -11.55 19.78 -14.10
CA ALA A 250 -11.25 18.66 -13.19
C ALA A 250 -9.82 18.15 -13.35
N GLU A 251 -9.15 17.90 -12.23
CA GLU A 251 -7.86 17.23 -12.18
C GLU A 251 -8.05 15.71 -12.27
N ILE A 252 -7.29 15.05 -13.14
CA ILE A 252 -7.44 13.62 -13.39
C ILE A 252 -6.08 12.94 -13.21
N PHE A 253 -6.05 11.97 -12.31
CA PHE A 253 -4.91 11.11 -12.02
C PHE A 253 -5.27 9.66 -12.33
N THR A 254 -4.27 8.86 -12.72
CA THR A 254 -4.42 7.43 -12.96
C THR A 254 -3.45 6.65 -12.08
N ILE A 255 -3.91 5.52 -11.53
CA ILE A 255 -3.01 4.49 -10.99
C ILE A 255 -2.67 3.54 -12.12
N GLU A 256 -1.43 3.57 -12.58
CA GLU A 256 -0.89 2.68 -13.59
C GLU A 256 0.62 2.46 -13.41
N SER A 257 1.17 1.55 -14.20
CA SER A 257 2.61 1.31 -14.23
C SER A 257 3.32 2.45 -14.96
N GLU A 258 4.44 2.92 -14.42
CA GLU A 258 5.28 3.94 -15.04
C GLU A 258 6.62 3.33 -15.51
N GLY A 259 6.75 3.11 -16.82
CA GLY A 259 7.91 2.45 -17.38
C GLY A 259 8.09 1.02 -16.84
N ASN A 260 9.15 0.79 -16.06
CA ASN A 260 9.42 -0.50 -15.41
C ASN A 260 8.87 -0.58 -13.98
N LEU A 261 8.33 0.52 -13.43
CA LEU A 261 7.71 0.54 -12.12
C LEU A 261 6.28 0.04 -12.26
N PRO A 262 5.93 -1.08 -11.60
CA PRO A 262 4.55 -1.54 -11.64
C PRO A 262 3.64 -0.59 -10.88
N ALA A 263 2.37 -0.56 -11.29
CA ALA A 263 1.32 0.12 -10.55
C ALA A 263 1.31 -0.31 -9.08
N ARG A 264 1.06 0.68 -8.20
CA ARG A 264 0.94 0.49 -6.74
C ARG A 264 -0.02 -0.65 -6.36
N TYR A 265 -1.06 -0.82 -7.15
CA TYR A 265 -2.06 -1.87 -7.01
C TYR A 265 -2.20 -2.64 -8.32
N ARG A 266 -2.53 -3.93 -8.23
CA ARG A 266 -2.92 -4.69 -9.42
C ARG A 266 -4.13 -4.06 -10.10
N TYR A 267 -5.10 -3.60 -9.28
CA TYR A 267 -6.24 -2.79 -9.71
C TYR A 267 -6.66 -1.82 -8.59
N LEU A 268 -6.88 -0.55 -8.92
CA LEU A 268 -7.65 0.41 -8.14
C LEU A 268 -9.15 0.11 -8.31
N HIS A 269 -9.67 -0.85 -7.53
CA HIS A 269 -11.08 -1.27 -7.67
C HIS A 269 -12.04 -0.52 -6.72
N THR A 270 -11.61 0.60 -6.14
CA THR A 270 -12.43 1.47 -5.31
C THR A 270 -13.50 2.16 -6.14
N LYS A 271 -14.63 2.45 -5.48
CA LYS A 271 -15.65 3.40 -5.95
C LYS A 271 -16.09 4.19 -4.74
N TYR A 272 -15.60 5.41 -4.62
CA TYR A 272 -16.04 6.33 -3.57
C TYR A 272 -15.88 7.78 -4.02
N LEU A 273 -16.68 8.64 -3.41
CA LEU A 273 -16.66 10.08 -3.60
C LEU A 273 -16.64 10.76 -2.22
N ILE A 274 -15.88 11.82 -2.06
CA ILE A 274 -15.85 12.66 -0.87
C ILE A 274 -16.23 14.07 -1.31
N ALA A 275 -17.23 14.67 -0.69
CA ALA A 275 -17.64 16.06 -0.91
C ALA A 275 -17.34 16.89 0.34
N ASP A 276 -16.64 18.00 0.14
CA ASP A 276 -16.32 19.04 1.14
C ASP A 276 -15.65 18.56 2.43
N GLY A 277 -15.09 17.35 2.43
CA GLY A 277 -14.55 16.74 3.65
C GLY A 277 -15.63 16.40 4.69
N GLU A 278 -16.90 16.30 4.29
CA GLU A 278 -18.03 16.07 5.19
C GLU A 278 -18.89 14.87 4.77
N VAL A 279 -19.08 14.65 3.46
CA VAL A 279 -19.91 13.56 2.94
C VAL A 279 -19.08 12.58 2.15
N THR A 280 -19.07 11.32 2.59
CA THR A 280 -18.43 10.21 1.87
C THR A 280 -19.47 9.26 1.28
N VAL A 281 -19.45 9.09 -0.03
CA VAL A 281 -20.21 8.05 -0.74
C VAL A 281 -19.31 6.85 -0.99
N VAL A 282 -19.71 5.67 -0.52
CA VAL A 282 -19.10 4.38 -0.88
C VAL A 282 -20.13 3.51 -1.59
N LEU A 283 -19.71 2.84 -2.67
CA LEU A 283 -20.64 2.10 -3.52
C LEU A 283 -20.03 0.88 -4.20
N SER A 284 -20.91 -0.03 -4.67
CA SER A 284 -20.49 -1.25 -5.38
C SER A 284 -20.30 -1.06 -6.88
N GLU A 285 -21.05 -0.15 -7.50
CA GLU A 285 -21.09 0.03 -8.96
C GLU A 285 -20.10 1.09 -9.45
N ASN A 286 -19.65 0.91 -10.69
CA ASN A 286 -18.87 1.91 -11.42
C ASN A 286 -19.79 3.04 -11.93
N PHE A 287 -19.22 4.21 -12.21
CA PHE A 287 -19.94 5.34 -12.81
C PHE A 287 -20.18 5.12 -14.31
N LYS A 288 -21.01 4.14 -14.62
CA LYS A 288 -21.45 3.78 -15.98
C LYS A 288 -22.97 3.86 -16.05
N ASP A 289 -23.55 4.05 -17.22
CA ASP A 289 -25.01 4.07 -17.37
C ASP A 289 -25.65 2.73 -17.01
N SER A 290 -24.91 1.62 -17.08
CA SER A 290 -25.39 0.33 -16.55
C SER A 290 -25.27 0.24 -15.02
N GLY A 291 -24.35 0.97 -14.39
CA GLY A 291 -24.08 0.90 -12.95
C GLY A 291 -24.91 1.91 -12.15
N ILE A 292 -24.97 3.16 -12.60
CA ILE A 292 -25.71 4.28 -11.98
C ILE A 292 -26.61 4.94 -13.05
N PRO A 293 -27.67 4.26 -13.52
CA PRO A 293 -28.54 4.78 -14.57
C PRO A 293 -29.46 5.91 -14.08
N ALA A 294 -29.62 6.95 -14.91
CA ALA A 294 -30.73 7.91 -14.76
C ALA A 294 -32.10 7.31 -15.16
N SER A 295 -32.10 6.21 -15.92
CA SER A 295 -33.31 5.60 -16.52
C SER A 295 -34.08 4.68 -15.57
N GLY A 296 -33.53 4.35 -14.40
CA GLY A 296 -34.07 3.31 -13.51
C GLY A 296 -33.88 1.86 -14.01
N TYR A 297 -33.06 1.65 -15.05
CA TYR A 297 -32.76 0.33 -15.60
C TYR A 297 -31.24 0.11 -15.69
N GLY A 298 -30.74 -0.94 -15.03
CA GLY A 298 -29.32 -1.25 -14.99
C GLY A 298 -29.00 -2.44 -14.08
N ASN A 299 -27.73 -2.53 -13.68
CA ASN A 299 -27.20 -3.46 -12.70
C ASN A 299 -27.84 -3.24 -11.33
N ARG A 300 -27.77 -4.28 -10.48
CA ARG A 300 -28.15 -4.17 -9.08
C ARG A 300 -26.92 -3.87 -8.25
N GLY A 301 -26.92 -2.67 -7.68
CA GLY A 301 -25.85 -2.17 -6.82
C GLY A 301 -26.39 -1.60 -5.53
N TRP A 302 -25.48 -1.29 -4.61
CA TRP A 302 -25.80 -0.64 -3.35
C TRP A 302 -24.70 0.33 -2.96
N GLY A 303 -25.04 1.28 -2.10
CA GLY A 303 -24.08 2.22 -1.54
C GLY A 303 -24.64 2.95 -0.32
N ALA A 304 -23.77 3.74 0.29
CA ALA A 304 -24.09 4.59 1.42
C ALA A 304 -23.46 5.96 1.20
N ALA A 305 -24.23 7.02 1.40
CA ALA A 305 -23.73 8.37 1.62
C ALA A 305 -23.67 8.58 3.15
N VAL A 306 -22.47 8.82 3.65
CA VAL A 306 -22.17 8.95 5.09
C VAL A 306 -21.78 10.39 5.35
N GLU A 307 -22.55 11.06 6.21
CA GLU A 307 -22.30 12.43 6.64
C GLU A 307 -21.59 12.37 8.00
N ASP A 308 -20.27 12.55 7.96
CA ASP A 308 -19.36 12.51 9.11
C ASP A 308 -17.96 12.94 8.64
N SER A 309 -17.43 14.04 9.18
CA SER A 309 -16.10 14.54 8.83
C SER A 309 -14.96 13.58 9.17
N GLY A 310 -15.10 12.75 10.21
CA GLY A 310 -14.09 11.74 10.56
C GLY A 310 -14.00 10.63 9.51
N VAL A 311 -15.14 10.20 8.97
CA VAL A 311 -15.17 9.25 7.84
C VAL A 311 -14.58 9.90 6.59
N ALA A 312 -14.92 11.15 6.30
CA ALA A 312 -14.42 11.87 5.13
C ALA A 312 -12.90 12.12 5.20
N GLU A 313 -12.37 12.49 6.36
CA GLU A 313 -10.92 12.63 6.59
C GLU A 313 -10.19 11.31 6.35
N TYR A 314 -10.69 10.19 6.90
CA TYR A 314 -10.11 8.88 6.68
C TYR A 314 -10.08 8.50 5.19
N PHE A 315 -11.18 8.71 4.45
CA PHE A 315 -11.20 8.41 3.01
C PHE A 315 -10.35 9.40 2.19
N ALA A 316 -10.19 10.65 2.63
CA ALA A 316 -9.31 11.62 2.01
C ALA A 316 -7.83 11.24 2.19
N GLU A 317 -7.44 10.73 3.36
CA GLU A 317 -6.11 10.16 3.58
C GLU A 317 -5.87 8.94 2.68
N VAL A 318 -6.89 8.08 2.50
CA VAL A 318 -6.81 6.94 1.57
C VAL A 318 -6.67 7.37 0.11
N PHE A 319 -7.23 8.54 -0.26
CA PHE A 319 -7.18 9.09 -1.60
C PHE A 319 -5.81 9.67 -1.97
N ALA A 320 -5.12 10.30 -1.01
CA ALA A 320 -3.85 10.99 -1.19
C ALA A 320 -2.66 10.07 -1.55
#